data_AF-A0A350AIW6-F1
#
_entry.id   AF-A0A350AIW6-F1
#
_cell.length_a   1.000
_cell.length_b   1.000
_cell.length_c   1.000
_cell.angle_alpha   90.00
_cell.angle_beta   90.00
_cell.angle_gamma   90.00
#
_symmetry.space_group_name_H-M   'P 1'
#
loop_
_entity.id
_entity.type
_entity.pdbx_description
1 polymer ?
#
loop_
_entity_poly.entity_id
_entity_poly.type
_entity_poly.pdbx_seq_one_letter_code
_entity_poly.pdbx_strand_id
1 'polypeptide(L)' 'MDGITLDECRSVFLDWALSLSDDVDAVAVLPELMARHSADDKDHPMTQVMQDGLQRMSGPKRRGGWRSRPRSEA' A
#
# COMPACT_ATOMS: atom_id res chain seq x y z
N MET A 1 10.15 -22.74 5.47
CA MET A 1 9.35 -21.54 5.79
C MET A 1 7.94 -22.02 6.02
N ASP A 2 7.63 -22.37 7.28
CA ASP A 2 6.26 -22.71 7.68
C ASP A 2 5.47 -21.41 7.84
N GLY A 3 4.36 -21.27 7.09
CA GLY A 3 3.14 -20.73 7.69
C GLY A 3 2.58 -19.39 7.22
N ILE A 4 2.99 -18.82 6.09
CA ILE A 4 2.22 -17.71 5.47
C ILE A 4 2.28 -17.82 3.95
N THR A 5 1.14 -18.08 3.33
CA THR A 5 0.97 -18.09 1.88
C THR A 5 0.99 -16.66 1.33
N LEU A 6 1.25 -16.50 0.02
CA LEU A 6 1.20 -15.20 -0.64
C LEU A 6 -0.17 -14.50 -0.46
N ASP A 7 -1.25 -15.28 -0.39
CA ASP A 7 -2.61 -14.79 -0.18
C ASP A 7 -2.86 -14.30 1.25
N GLU A 8 -2.28 -14.97 2.24
CA GLU A 8 -2.28 -14.47 3.63
C GLU A 8 -1.44 -13.20 3.75
N CYS A 9 -0.28 -13.13 3.10
CA CYS A 9 0.51 -11.89 3.04
C CYS A 9 -0.28 -10.74 2.41
N ARG A 10 -1.03 -10.99 1.33
CA ARG A 10 -1.92 -9.98 0.72
C ARG A 10 -3.01 -9.50 1.68
N SER A 11 -3.58 -10.41 2.46
CA SER A 11 -4.63 -10.08 3.42
C SER A 11 -4.09 -9.21 4.55
N VAL A 12 -2.93 -9.57 5.12
CA VAL A 12 -2.25 -8.77 6.16
C VAL A 12 -1.82 -7.40 5.62
N PHE A 13 -1.27 -7.35 4.41
CA PHE A 13 -0.90 -6.09 3.76
C PHE A 13 -2.11 -5.17 3.56
N LEU A 14 -3.24 -5.73 3.13
CA LEU A 14 -4.48 -4.96 2.94
C LEU A 14 -5.03 -4.44 4.26
N ASP A 15 -5.05 -5.25 5.32
CA ASP A 15 -5.49 -4.82 6.66
C ASP A 15 -4.64 -3.65 7.18
N TRP A 16 -3.32 -3.75 7.04
CA TRP A 16 -2.41 -2.65 7.35
C TRP A 16 -2.72 -1.39 6.53
N ALA A 17 -2.88 -1.52 5.20
CA ALA A 17 -3.17 -0.39 4.33
C ALA A 17 -4.50 0.30 4.68
N LEU A 18 -5.51 -0.48 5.12
CA LEU A 18 -6.80 0.04 5.59
C LEU A 18 -6.74 0.69 6.98
N SER A 19 -5.73 0.35 7.79
CA SER A 19 -5.49 0.95 9.10
C SER A 19 -4.78 2.31 9.04
N LEU A 20 -4.26 2.70 7.88
CA LEU A 20 -3.60 3.99 7.68
C LEU A 20 -4.63 5.14 7.76
N SER A 21 -4.26 6.23 8.45
CA SER A 21 -5.04 7.47 8.43
C SER A 21 -5.07 8.07 7.03
N ASP A 22 -6.14 8.82 6.70
CA ASP A 22 -6.30 9.50 5.41
C ASP A 22 -5.15 10.49 5.08
N ASP A 23 -4.46 11.01 6.11
CA ASP A 23 -3.32 11.92 5.98
C ASP A 23 -2.00 11.20 5.65
N VAL A 24 -1.97 9.87 5.70
CA VAL A 24 -0.77 9.05 5.46
C VAL A 24 -0.76 8.54 4.02
N ASP A 25 0.26 8.93 3.26
CA ASP A 25 0.48 8.37 1.93
C ASP A 25 1.13 6.99 2.04
N ALA A 26 0.34 5.94 1.79
CA ALA A 26 0.82 4.56 1.77
C ALA A 26 2.04 4.38 0.85
N VAL A 27 2.09 5.09 -0.30
CA VAL A 27 3.20 5.01 -1.26
C VAL A 27 4.49 5.57 -0.66
N ALA A 28 4.41 6.56 0.24
CA ALA A 28 5.56 7.12 0.92
C ALA A 28 6.10 6.21 2.03
N VAL A 29 5.23 5.43 2.67
CA VAL A 29 5.60 4.54 3.80
C VAL A 29 6.07 3.15 3.33
N LEU A 30 5.57 2.69 2.18
CA LEU A 30 5.88 1.38 1.61
C LEU A 30 7.39 1.07 1.44
N PRO A 31 8.24 1.98 0.94
CA PRO A 31 9.67 1.72 0.79
C PRO A 31 10.37 1.41 2.12
N GLU A 32 9.97 2.07 3.21
CA GLU A 32 10.51 1.84 4.55
C GLU A 32 10.07 0.47 5.09
N LEU A 33 8.81 0.13 4.87
CA LEU A 33 8.25 -1.18 5.24
C LEU A 33 8.98 -2.31 4.48
N MET A 34 9.19 -2.13 3.16
CA MET A 34 9.95 -3.07 2.33
C MET A 34 11.38 -3.26 2.82
N ALA A 35 12.07 -2.17 3.19
CA ALA A 35 13.44 -2.25 3.69
C ALA A 35 13.52 -3.12 4.95
N ARG A 36 12.57 -2.94 5.89
CA ARG A 36 12.48 -3.76 7.11
C ARG A 36 12.30 -5.25 6.81
N HIS A 37 11.34 -5.60 5.94
CA HIS A 37 11.09 -7.01 5.61
C HIS A 37 12.21 -7.65 4.77
N SER A 38 12.90 -6.87 3.92
CA SER A 38 14.04 -7.35 3.14
C SER A 38 15.32 -7.56 3.95
N ALA A 39 15.42 -6.92 5.13
CA ALA A 39 16.56 -7.07 6.02
C ALA A 39 16.55 -8.43 6.73
N ASP A 40 15.36 -8.96 7.04
CA ASP A 40 15.20 -10.28 7.65
C ASP A 40 15.34 -11.40 6.61
N ASP A 41 14.75 -11.21 5.42
CA ASP A 41 14.86 -12.16 4.30
C ASP A 41 14.70 -11.43 2.96
N LYS A 42 15.71 -11.55 2.10
CA LYS A 42 15.73 -10.89 0.79
C LYS A 42 14.60 -11.35 -0.13
N ASP A 43 14.12 -12.59 0.06
CA ASP A 43 13.06 -13.19 -0.75
C ASP A 43 11.73 -13.34 0.02
N HIS A 44 11.53 -12.54 1.08
CA HIS A 44 10.32 -12.59 1.89
C HIS A 44 9.05 -12.35 1.03
N PRO A 45 8.01 -13.19 1.10
CA PRO A 45 6.81 -13.08 0.27
C PRO A 45 6.06 -11.75 0.43
N MET A 46 6.13 -11.12 1.61
CA MET A 46 5.58 -9.77 1.85
C MET A 46 6.24 -8.70 0.97
N THR A 47 7.54 -8.82 0.67
CA THR A 47 8.25 -7.87 -0.19
C THR A 47 7.67 -7.88 -1.61
N GLN A 48 7.30 -9.05 -2.13
CA GLN A 48 6.61 -9.17 -3.42
C GLN A 48 5.22 -8.52 -3.37
N VAL A 49 4.45 -8.76 -2.31
CA VAL A 49 3.11 -8.15 -2.12
C VAL A 49 3.19 -6.62 -2.10
N MET A 50 4.18 -6.05 -1.40
CA MET A 50 4.39 -4.61 -1.34
C MET A 50 4.76 -4.00 -2.71
N GLN A 51 5.62 -4.66 -3.48
CA GLN A 51 5.96 -4.25 -4.86
C GLN A 51 4.73 -4.26 -5.76
N ASP A 52 3.95 -5.33 -5.70
CA ASP A 52 2.68 -5.50 -6.41
C ASP A 52 1.65 -4.41 -6.04
N GLY A 53 1.62 -4.03 -4.76
CA GLY A 53 0.78 -2.95 -4.23
C GLY A 53 1.17 -1.58 -4.77
N LEU A 54 2.46 -1.26 -4.76
CA LEU A 54 2.99 -0.01 -5.35
C LEU A 54 2.61 0.13 -6.83
N GLN A 55 2.79 -0.94 -7.60
CA GLN A 55 2.46 -0.94 -9.02
C GLN A 55 0.96 -0.68 -9.26
N ARG A 56 0.07 -1.32 -8.47
CA ARG A 56 -1.39 -1.11 -8.59
C ARG A 56 -1.82 0.29 -8.17
N MET A 57 -1.23 0.86 -7.11
CA MET A 57 -1.58 2.20 -6.62
C MET A 57 -1.11 3.32 -7.55
N SER A 58 -0.08 3.09 -8.36
CA SER A 58 0.33 4.02 -9.43
C SER A 58 -0.67 4.12 -10.60
N GLY A 59 -1.69 3.24 -10.64
CA GLY A 59 -2.80 3.35 -11.58
C GLY A 59 -3.60 4.66 -11.41
N PRO A 60 -4.40 5.07 -12.41
CA PRO A 60 -5.08 6.36 -12.38
C PRO A 60 -5.99 6.51 -11.16
N LYS A 61 -5.57 7.39 -10.23
CA LYS A 61 -6.32 7.79 -9.03
C LYS A 61 -7.67 8.34 -9.49
N ARG A 62 -8.79 7.78 -9.01
CA ARG A 62 -10.15 8.19 -9.42
C ARG A 62 -10.38 9.67 -9.11
N ARG A 63 -10.20 10.53 -10.12
CA ARG A 63 -10.59 11.93 -10.07
C ARG A 63 -12.10 12.00 -10.30
N GLY A 64 -12.88 12.29 -9.25
CA GLY A 64 -14.28 12.66 -9.45
C GLY A 64 -15.22 12.11 -8.39
N GLY A 65 -15.16 12.70 -7.20
CA GLY A 65 -16.35 12.85 -6.37
C GLY A 65 -16.71 14.34 -6.30
N TRP A 66 -17.97 14.67 -5.98
CA TRP A 66 -18.44 16.06 -5.79
C TRP A 66 -17.50 16.91 -4.91
N ARG A 67 -16.77 16.28 -3.97
CA ARG A 67 -15.74 16.87 -3.09
C ARG A 67 -14.47 17.39 -3.78
N SER A 68 -14.16 16.98 -5.01
CA SER A 68 -12.94 17.42 -5.73
C SER A 68 -13.11 18.72 -6.52
N ARG A 69 -14.29 19.36 -6.47
CA ARG A 69 -14.52 20.63 -7.17
C ARG A 69 -14.05 21.79 -6.27
N PRO A 70 -13.09 22.63 -6.70
CA PRO A 70 -12.87 23.91 -6.02
C PRO A 70 -14.15 24.71 -6.16
N ARG A 71 -14.78 25.04 -5.04
CA ARG A 71 -15.89 25.99 -5.03
C ARG A 71 -15.26 27.34 -5.32
N SER A 72 -15.33 27.78 -6.57
CA SER A 72 -15.07 29.18 -6.91
C SER A 72 -16.09 30.00 -6.13
N GLU A 73 -15.60 30.76 -5.16
CA GLU A 73 -16.36 31.83 -4.51
C GLU A 73 -16.69 32.88 -5.59
N ALA A 74 -17.95 33.29 -5.65
CA ALA A 74 -18.47 34.38 -6.48
C ALA A 74 -18.77 35.57 -5.58
#